data_AF-A0A954YEU8-F1
#
_entry.id   AF-A0A954YEU8-F1
#
_cell.length_a   1.000
_cell.length_b   1.000
_cell.length_c   1.000
_cell.angle_alpha   90.00
_cell.angle_beta   90.00
_cell.angle_gamma   90.00
#
_symmetry.space_group_name_H-M   'P 1'
#
loop_
_entity.id
_entity.type
_entity.pdbx_description
1 polymer ?
#
loop_
_entity_poly.entity_id
_entity_poly.type
_entity_poly.pdbx_seq_one_letter_code
_entity_poly.pdbx_strand_id
1 'polypeptide(L)'
;MKQVIEGAKVPVKIWTDHVEDAAMQQLQNLAALPFIHKHVACMPDVHAGYGSTVGSVIPTKGAIIPSAVGVDIGCGMIAVRLDIRANDLPDSLREVRERIEMAIPHGRTDNGGVNDRGAWGKIPDDVACEWGLMAGGLSAIAEKHPKLLKGNVNTARHLGSLGTGNHFIEVCLDESDDVWIMLHSGSRGIGNRIGTYFIEL
;
A
#
# COMPACT_ATOMS: atom_id res chain seq x y z
N MET A 1 17.74 1.40 -18.49
CA MET A 1 17.22 2.72 -18.88
C MET A 1 16.99 2.67 -20.38
N LYS A 2 15.74 2.84 -20.82
CA LYS A 2 15.30 2.70 -22.21
C LYS A 2 15.21 4.05 -22.92
N GLN A 3 14.73 5.06 -22.20
CA GLN A 3 14.57 6.43 -22.73
C GLN A 3 14.82 7.47 -21.64
N VAL A 4 15.18 8.67 -22.05
CA VAL A 4 15.34 9.85 -21.19
C VAL A 4 14.56 10.99 -21.82
N ILE A 5 13.72 11.64 -21.02
CA ILE A 5 12.99 12.82 -21.46
C ILE A 5 13.67 14.03 -20.84
N GLU A 6 14.14 14.89 -21.73
CA GLU A 6 14.69 16.20 -21.43
C GLU A 6 13.62 17.28 -21.71
N GLY A 7 13.71 18.45 -21.08
CA GLY A 7 12.81 19.59 -21.35
C GLY A 7 11.95 20.04 -20.17
N ALA A 8 11.95 19.31 -19.05
CA ALA A 8 11.46 19.80 -17.76
C ALA A 8 12.61 20.39 -16.92
N LYS A 9 12.34 20.77 -15.66
CA LYS A 9 13.38 21.30 -14.75
C LYS A 9 14.47 20.26 -14.46
N VAL A 10 14.08 18.99 -14.33
CA VAL A 10 14.99 17.85 -14.23
C VAL A 10 14.61 16.79 -15.28
N PRO A 11 15.54 15.93 -15.72
CA PRO A 11 15.22 14.86 -16.64
C PRO A 11 14.33 13.78 -16.00
N VAL A 12 13.55 13.09 -16.84
CA VAL A 12 12.83 11.86 -16.49
C VAL A 12 13.56 10.66 -17.10
N LYS A 13 14.00 9.72 -16.27
CA LYS A 13 14.64 8.48 -16.71
C LYS A 13 13.63 7.34 -16.69
N ILE A 14 13.49 6.61 -17.80
CA ILE A 14 12.41 5.63 -17.97
C ILE A 14 13.00 4.26 -18.32
N TRP A 15 12.46 3.20 -17.69
CA TRP A 15 12.93 1.81 -17.85
C TRP A 15 11.96 0.89 -18.63
N THR A 16 10.90 1.43 -19.20
CA THR A 16 9.98 0.72 -20.12
C THR A 16 9.98 1.37 -21.51
N ASP A 17 9.54 0.61 -22.50
CA ASP A 17 9.35 1.05 -23.89
C ASP A 17 8.00 1.77 -24.08
N HIS A 18 7.02 1.50 -23.21
CA HIS A 18 5.66 2.04 -23.32
C HIS A 18 5.24 2.73 -22.03
N VAL A 19 4.79 3.98 -22.16
CA VAL A 19 4.19 4.77 -21.08
C VAL A 19 2.93 5.41 -21.65
N GLU A 20 1.80 5.25 -20.97
CA GLU A 20 0.55 5.87 -21.39
C GLU A 20 0.61 7.41 -21.30
N ASP A 21 -0.17 8.09 -22.13
CA ASP A 21 -0.13 9.55 -22.26
C ASP A 21 -0.42 10.27 -20.93
N ALA A 22 -1.37 9.77 -20.14
CA ALA A 22 -1.73 10.34 -18.84
C ALA A 22 -0.57 10.23 -17.84
N ALA A 23 0.09 9.08 -17.76
CA ALA A 23 1.27 8.88 -16.91
C ALA A 23 2.45 9.73 -17.39
N MET A 24 2.65 9.83 -18.70
CA MET A 24 3.67 10.67 -19.29
C MET A 24 3.51 12.14 -18.89
N GLN A 25 2.28 12.66 -18.98
CA GLN A 25 1.98 14.02 -18.56
C GLN A 25 2.24 14.24 -17.07
N GLN A 26 1.87 13.26 -16.22
CA GLN A 26 2.16 13.32 -14.78
C GLN A 26 3.67 13.35 -14.51
N LEU A 27 4.47 12.53 -15.19
CA LEU A 27 5.93 12.52 -15.06
C LEU A 27 6.55 13.86 -15.47
N GLN A 28 6.10 14.45 -16.58
CA GLN A 28 6.57 15.76 -17.02
C GLN A 28 6.23 16.87 -16.02
N ASN A 29 4.99 16.86 -15.51
CA ASN A 29 4.54 17.81 -14.49
C ASN A 29 5.37 17.70 -13.21
N LEU A 30 5.60 16.47 -12.73
CA LEU A 30 6.44 16.20 -11.56
C LEU A 30 7.87 16.72 -11.78
N ALA A 31 8.47 16.39 -12.92
CA ALA A 31 9.83 16.79 -13.26
C ALA A 31 10.01 18.32 -13.42
N ALA A 32 8.92 19.07 -13.57
CA ALA A 32 8.94 20.54 -13.59
C ALA A 32 8.90 21.17 -12.17
N LEU A 33 8.55 20.41 -11.12
CA LEU A 33 8.40 20.96 -9.78
C LEU A 33 9.75 21.47 -9.22
N PRO A 34 9.74 22.60 -8.49
CA PRO A 34 10.98 23.30 -8.14
C PRO A 34 11.84 22.56 -7.11
N PHE A 35 11.28 21.62 -6.38
CA PHE A 35 11.95 20.88 -5.31
C PHE A 35 12.36 19.46 -5.70
N ILE A 36 12.17 19.03 -6.95
CA ILE A 36 12.70 17.73 -7.40
C ILE A 36 14.22 17.76 -7.46
N HIS A 37 14.83 16.69 -6.97
CA HIS A 37 16.28 16.57 -6.89
C HIS A 37 16.85 15.67 -7.98
N LYS A 38 17.65 16.24 -8.88
CA LYS A 38 18.41 15.58 -9.96
C LYS A 38 17.58 14.97 -11.10
N HIS A 39 16.61 14.10 -10.82
CA HIS A 39 15.78 13.44 -11.84
C HIS A 39 14.57 12.73 -11.23
N VAL A 40 13.55 12.45 -12.04
CA VAL A 40 12.50 11.47 -11.73
C VAL A 40 12.88 10.14 -12.38
N ALA A 41 12.71 9.02 -11.66
CA ALA A 41 12.87 7.69 -12.25
C ALA A 41 11.51 7.01 -12.41
N CYS A 42 11.23 6.52 -13.61
CA CYS A 42 9.99 5.87 -14.02
C CYS A 42 10.26 4.38 -14.26
N MET A 43 9.59 3.55 -13.46
CA MET A 43 9.75 2.10 -13.43
C MET A 43 8.91 1.43 -14.51
N PRO A 44 9.17 0.14 -14.83
CA PRO A 44 8.50 -0.50 -15.94
C PRO A 44 6.98 -0.69 -15.79
N ASP A 45 6.49 -0.69 -14.55
CA ASP A 45 5.10 -0.84 -14.14
C ASP A 45 4.33 0.50 -14.05
N VAL A 46 4.91 1.57 -14.59
CA VAL A 46 4.33 2.92 -14.53
C VAL A 46 2.92 2.97 -15.13
N HIS A 47 2.03 3.67 -14.43
CA HIS A 47 0.71 4.04 -14.91
C HIS A 47 0.22 5.28 -14.15
N ALA A 48 -0.84 5.92 -14.66
CA ALA A 48 -1.41 7.11 -14.07
C ALA A 48 -1.98 6.79 -12.70
N GLY A 49 -1.63 7.62 -11.73
CA GLY A 49 -2.21 7.58 -10.39
C GLY A 49 -3.00 8.86 -10.08
N TYR A 50 -3.33 9.05 -8.81
CA TYR A 50 -4.04 10.24 -8.35
C TYR A 50 -3.04 11.36 -8.03
N GLY A 51 -2.81 12.25 -8.99
CA GLY A 51 -1.90 13.41 -8.87
C GLY A 51 -0.41 13.09 -9.09
N SER A 52 0.00 11.83 -8.95
CA SER A 52 1.33 11.32 -9.29
C SER A 52 1.20 9.94 -9.95
N THR A 53 2.22 9.53 -10.70
CA THR A 53 2.26 8.17 -11.28
C THR A 53 2.53 7.12 -10.21
N VAL A 54 1.93 5.95 -10.38
CA VAL A 54 2.40 4.71 -9.72
C VAL A 54 3.65 4.23 -10.48
N GLY A 55 4.58 3.55 -9.80
CA GLY A 55 5.81 3.06 -10.43
C GLY A 55 6.82 4.18 -10.70
N SER A 56 6.93 5.18 -9.82
CA SER A 56 7.93 6.24 -9.94
C SER A 56 8.70 6.50 -8.65
N VAL A 57 9.95 6.96 -8.80
CA VAL A 57 10.79 7.44 -7.70
C VAL A 57 11.04 8.92 -7.91
N ILE A 58 10.58 9.71 -6.93
CA ILE A 58 10.51 11.17 -7.01
C ILE A 58 11.31 11.75 -5.84
N PRO A 59 12.63 11.92 -5.99
CA PRO A 59 13.47 12.49 -4.95
C PRO A 59 13.18 13.99 -4.80
N THR A 60 12.93 14.46 -3.57
CA THR A 60 12.65 15.86 -3.27
C THR A 60 13.70 16.46 -2.33
N LYS A 61 13.80 17.80 -2.30
CA LYS A 61 14.56 18.55 -1.30
C LYS A 61 13.65 19.52 -0.57
N GLY A 62 13.52 19.35 0.75
CA GLY A 62 12.76 20.25 1.61
C GLY A 62 11.25 20.24 1.36
N ALA A 63 10.72 19.23 0.68
CA ALA A 63 9.30 19.11 0.35
C ALA A 63 8.83 17.65 0.41
N ILE A 64 7.56 17.45 0.73
CA ILE A 64 6.86 16.16 0.66
C ILE A 64 5.69 16.34 -0.32
N ILE A 65 5.43 15.32 -1.13
CA ILE A 65 4.30 15.29 -2.08
C ILE A 65 3.38 14.15 -1.63
N PRO A 66 2.28 14.41 -0.89
CA PRO A 66 1.40 13.36 -0.37
C PRO A 66 0.85 12.44 -1.47
N SER A 67 0.47 13.00 -2.63
CA SER A 67 -0.03 12.23 -3.77
C SER A 67 1.01 11.29 -4.38
N ALA A 68 2.31 11.57 -4.22
CA ALA A 68 3.39 10.69 -4.65
C ALA A 68 3.66 9.54 -3.67
N VAL A 69 3.26 9.68 -2.40
CA VAL A 69 3.30 8.57 -1.42
C VAL A 69 2.13 7.61 -1.67
N GLY A 70 0.98 8.16 -2.07
CA GLY A 70 -0.25 7.40 -2.30
C GLY A 70 -1.15 7.34 -1.06
N VAL A 71 -2.38 6.88 -1.28
CA VAL A 71 -3.39 6.82 -0.22
C VAL A 71 -3.28 5.55 0.62
N ASP A 72 -2.83 4.42 0.08
CA ASP A 72 -2.54 3.25 0.91
C ASP A 72 -1.09 3.30 1.40
N ILE A 73 -0.87 4.14 2.41
CA ILE A 73 0.45 4.43 2.96
C ILE A 73 1.08 3.15 3.49
N GLY A 74 2.28 2.81 3.03
CA GLY A 74 2.96 1.59 3.48
C GLY A 74 2.32 0.30 2.95
N CYS A 75 1.47 0.37 1.92
CA CYS A 75 1.13 -0.80 1.11
C CYS A 75 2.42 -1.45 0.61
N GLY A 76 2.57 -2.75 0.84
CA GLY A 76 3.81 -3.44 0.58
C GLY A 76 3.69 -4.94 0.77
N MET A 77 4.77 -5.62 0.44
CA MET A 77 4.83 -7.08 0.47
C MET A 77 5.83 -7.57 1.52
N ILE A 78 5.46 -8.66 2.18
CA ILE A 78 6.37 -9.49 2.97
C ILE A 78 6.25 -10.93 2.50
N ALA A 79 7.37 -11.63 2.44
CA ALA A 79 7.41 -13.05 2.10
C ALA A 79 8.14 -13.82 3.20
N VAL A 80 7.58 -14.95 3.62
CA VAL A 80 8.17 -15.84 4.62
C VAL A 80 8.36 -17.20 3.98
N ARG A 81 9.60 -17.68 3.97
CA ARG A 81 9.92 -19.04 3.56
C ARG A 81 9.57 -20.01 4.69
N LEU A 82 8.92 -21.10 4.35
CA LEU A 82 8.59 -22.18 5.27
C LEU A 82 9.68 -23.27 5.23
N ASP A 83 9.72 -24.09 6.27
CA ASP A 83 10.63 -25.24 6.34
C ASP A 83 10.07 -26.50 5.65
N ILE A 84 9.34 -26.30 4.55
CA ILE A 84 8.71 -27.37 3.75
C ILE A 84 8.93 -27.13 2.25
N ARG A 85 8.89 -28.20 1.47
CA ARG A 85 9.04 -28.23 0.01
C ARG A 85 7.70 -28.44 -0.68
N ALA A 86 7.67 -28.23 -2.00
CA ALA A 86 6.50 -28.47 -2.83
C ALA A 86 5.88 -29.87 -2.62
N ASN A 87 6.71 -30.91 -2.48
CA ASN A 87 6.25 -32.28 -2.28
C ASN A 87 5.68 -32.56 -0.88
N ASP A 88 5.85 -31.66 0.08
CA ASP A 88 5.24 -31.75 1.41
C ASP A 88 3.81 -31.14 1.41
N LEU A 89 3.43 -30.43 0.34
CA LEU A 89 2.09 -29.85 0.21
C LEU A 89 1.06 -30.94 -0.09
N PRO A 90 -0.17 -30.82 0.44
CA PRO A 90 -1.26 -31.72 0.08
C PRO A 90 -1.70 -31.47 -1.37
N ASP A 91 -2.33 -32.50 -1.98
CA ASP A 91 -2.94 -32.40 -3.31
C ASP A 91 -3.95 -31.24 -3.45
N SER A 92 -4.54 -30.80 -2.33
CA SER A 92 -5.46 -29.68 -2.28
C SER A 92 -5.12 -28.70 -1.17
N LEU A 93 -4.90 -27.43 -1.54
CA LEU A 93 -4.72 -26.32 -0.61
C LEU A 93 -6.03 -25.72 -0.09
N ARG A 94 -7.18 -26.35 -0.36
CA ARG A 94 -8.49 -25.82 0.06
C ARG A 94 -8.56 -25.58 1.57
N GLU A 95 -8.12 -26.55 2.37
CA GLU A 95 -8.16 -26.42 3.83
C GLU A 95 -7.23 -25.30 4.32
N VAL A 96 -6.04 -25.16 3.73
CA VAL A 96 -5.12 -24.07 4.05
C VAL A 96 -5.78 -22.72 3.76
N ARG A 97 -6.38 -22.56 2.57
CA ARG A 97 -7.11 -21.34 2.19
C ARG A 97 -8.23 -21.03 3.18
N GLU A 98 -9.07 -22.02 3.49
CA GLU A 98 -10.20 -21.85 4.42
C GLU A 98 -9.73 -21.46 5.83
N ARG A 99 -8.64 -22.05 6.33
CA ARG A 99 -8.07 -21.68 7.63
C ARG A 99 -7.50 -20.26 7.64
N ILE A 100 -6.85 -19.82 6.57
CA ILE A 100 -6.37 -18.43 6.42
C ILE A 100 -7.56 -17.47 6.41
N GLU A 101 -8.59 -17.75 5.62
CA GLU A 101 -9.81 -16.94 5.51
C GLU A 101 -10.55 -16.82 6.86
N MET A 102 -10.56 -17.88 7.67
CA MET A 102 -11.14 -17.87 9.02
C MET A 102 -10.27 -17.10 10.02
N ALA A 103 -8.95 -17.19 9.90
CA ALA A 103 -8.02 -16.57 10.84
C ALA A 103 -7.79 -15.08 10.57
N ILE A 104 -7.96 -14.62 9.32
CA ILE A 104 -7.62 -13.26 8.90
C ILE A 104 -8.84 -12.59 8.26
N PRO A 105 -9.42 -11.56 8.90
CA PRO A 105 -10.51 -10.80 8.30
C PRO A 105 -10.08 -10.19 6.96
N HIS A 106 -10.94 -10.27 5.96
CA HIS A 106 -10.66 -9.83 4.61
C HIS A 106 -11.95 -9.39 3.92
N GLY A 107 -11.81 -8.69 2.80
CA GLY A 107 -12.95 -8.07 2.13
C GLY A 107 -13.34 -6.72 2.74
N ARG A 108 -14.48 -6.20 2.30
CA ARG A 108 -15.08 -4.98 2.82
C ARG A 108 -16.59 -5.06 2.69
N THR A 109 -17.29 -4.80 3.79
CA THR A 109 -18.73 -4.58 3.81
C THR A 109 -19.05 -3.27 4.52
N ASP A 110 -20.31 -2.81 4.43
CA ASP A 110 -20.76 -1.57 5.11
C ASP A 110 -19.86 -0.35 4.80
N ASN A 111 -19.26 -0.32 3.60
CA ASN A 111 -18.25 0.67 3.21
C ASN A 111 -17.11 0.87 4.23
N GLY A 112 -16.73 -0.17 4.97
CA GLY A 112 -15.69 -0.07 6.01
C GLY A 112 -16.18 0.52 7.33
N GLY A 113 -17.50 0.62 7.53
CA GLY A 113 -18.17 1.11 8.73
C GLY A 113 -18.20 0.08 9.87
N VAL A 114 -18.99 0.37 10.90
CA VAL A 114 -18.98 -0.41 12.16
C VAL A 114 -19.39 -1.89 11.97
N ASN A 115 -20.13 -2.21 10.91
CA ASN A 115 -20.56 -3.56 10.58
C ASN A 115 -19.69 -4.21 9.50
N ASP A 116 -18.49 -3.70 9.26
CA ASP A 116 -17.56 -4.27 8.29
C ASP A 116 -17.09 -5.66 8.73
N ARG A 117 -17.45 -6.68 7.94
CA ARG A 117 -17.04 -8.07 8.14
C ARG A 117 -15.60 -8.32 7.69
N GLY A 118 -15.01 -7.40 6.92
CA GLY A 118 -13.58 -7.38 6.60
C GLY A 118 -12.71 -6.79 7.71
N ALA A 119 -13.31 -6.53 8.87
CA ALA A 119 -12.67 -6.06 10.09
C ALA A 119 -12.93 -7.05 11.23
N TRP A 120 -12.14 -6.97 12.30
CA TRP A 120 -12.41 -7.71 13.52
C TRP A 120 -13.76 -7.31 14.11
N GLY A 121 -14.64 -8.27 14.35
CA GLY A 121 -15.87 -8.08 15.15
C GLY A 121 -15.53 -7.86 16.62
N LYS A 122 -14.74 -8.78 17.17
CA LYS A 122 -14.05 -8.66 18.47
C LYS A 122 -12.55 -8.63 18.17
N ILE A 123 -11.85 -7.60 18.63
CA ILE A 123 -10.40 -7.44 18.43
C ILE A 123 -9.68 -8.48 19.29
N PRO A 124 -8.79 -9.31 18.72
CA PRO A 124 -7.91 -10.21 19.47
C PRO A 124 -6.97 -9.45 20.44
N ASP A 125 -6.54 -10.10 21.52
CA ASP A 125 -5.74 -9.45 22.57
C ASP A 125 -4.35 -9.00 22.08
N ASP A 126 -3.73 -9.78 21.20
CA ASP A 126 -2.47 -9.46 20.54
C ASP A 126 -2.63 -8.24 19.61
N VAL A 127 -3.68 -8.20 18.79
CA VAL A 127 -4.01 -7.03 17.94
C VAL A 127 -4.28 -5.79 18.80
N ALA A 128 -4.99 -5.94 19.93
CA ALA A 128 -5.25 -4.85 20.85
C ALA A 128 -3.97 -4.32 21.50
N CYS A 129 -3.04 -5.21 21.84
CA CYS A 129 -1.72 -4.86 22.38
C CYS A 129 -0.92 -4.02 21.36
N GLU A 130 -0.81 -4.51 20.12
CA GLU A 130 -0.12 -3.81 19.03
C GLU A 130 -0.76 -2.44 18.73
N TRP A 131 -2.10 -2.37 18.73
CA TRP A 131 -2.80 -1.11 18.59
C TRP A 131 -2.43 -0.11 19.69
N GLY A 132 -2.30 -0.57 20.94
CA GLY A 132 -1.90 0.25 22.08
C GLY A 132 -0.55 0.95 21.88
N LEU A 133 0.39 0.31 21.17
CA LEU A 133 1.70 0.87 20.86
C LEU A 133 1.63 1.99 19.82
N MET A 134 0.65 1.93 18.90
CA MET A 134 0.52 2.87 17.77
C MET A 134 -0.46 4.01 18.06
N ALA A 135 -1.42 3.80 18.97
CA ALA A 135 -2.51 4.72 19.25
C ALA A 135 -2.04 6.13 19.62
N GLY A 136 -0.98 6.24 20.44
CA GLY A 136 -0.43 7.53 20.85
C GLY A 136 0.10 8.37 19.67
N GLY A 137 0.75 7.71 18.70
CA GLY A 137 1.24 8.37 17.48
C GLY A 137 0.10 8.92 16.63
N LEU A 138 -0.96 8.13 16.45
CA LEU A 138 -2.15 8.58 15.72
C LEU A 138 -2.85 9.75 16.44
N SER A 139 -2.98 9.68 17.78
CA SER A 139 -3.57 10.77 18.56
C SER A 139 -2.80 12.08 18.39
N ALA A 140 -1.46 12.04 18.44
CA ALA A 140 -0.63 13.24 18.24
C ALA A 140 -0.81 13.86 16.83
N ILE A 141 -1.06 13.05 15.80
CA ILE A 141 -1.40 13.53 14.46
C ILE A 141 -2.80 14.15 14.46
N ALA A 142 -3.78 13.48 15.06
CA ALA A 142 -5.16 13.93 15.11
C ALA A 142 -5.34 15.23 15.91
N GLU A 143 -4.53 15.47 16.95
CA GLU A 143 -4.52 16.74 17.68
C GLU A 143 -4.13 17.91 16.78
N LYS A 144 -3.13 17.72 15.90
CA LYS A 144 -2.72 18.73 14.91
C LYS A 144 -3.70 18.85 13.75
N HIS A 145 -4.40 17.76 13.43
CA HIS A 145 -5.33 17.67 12.31
C HIS A 145 -6.69 17.08 12.74
N PRO A 146 -7.53 17.83 13.49
CA PRO A 146 -8.74 17.29 14.11
C PRO A 146 -9.78 16.74 13.12
N LYS A 147 -9.74 17.16 11.85
CA LYS A 147 -10.64 16.67 10.80
C LYS A 147 -10.31 15.25 10.33
N LEU A 148 -9.10 14.76 10.60
CA LEU A 148 -8.58 13.48 10.11
C LEU A 148 -9.42 12.30 10.62
N LEU A 149 -9.72 12.30 11.92
CA LEU A 149 -10.55 11.27 12.58
C LEU A 149 -12.02 11.67 12.73
N LYS A 150 -12.48 12.69 12.01
CA LYS A 150 -13.90 13.08 12.05
C LYS A 150 -14.75 12.02 11.35
N GLY A 151 -15.84 11.59 12.00
CA GLY A 151 -16.77 10.58 11.50
C GLY A 151 -16.44 9.17 12.00
N ASN A 152 -17.11 8.16 11.45
CA ASN A 152 -16.87 6.77 11.81
C ASN A 152 -15.60 6.27 11.10
N VAL A 153 -14.49 6.18 11.83
CA VAL A 153 -13.22 5.63 11.32
C VAL A 153 -12.91 4.35 12.09
N ASN A 154 -12.91 3.23 11.39
CA ASN A 154 -12.41 1.97 11.94
C ASN A 154 -10.89 1.99 11.94
N THR A 155 -10.30 2.23 13.12
CA THR A 155 -8.85 2.18 13.29
C THR A 155 -8.44 0.78 13.77
N ALA A 156 -8.53 0.52 15.07
CA ALA A 156 -8.08 -0.72 15.69
C ALA A 156 -8.70 -1.99 15.09
N ARG A 157 -9.95 -1.93 14.63
CA ARG A 157 -10.66 -3.08 14.05
C ARG A 157 -10.11 -3.55 12.70
N HIS A 158 -9.44 -2.66 11.97
CA HIS A 158 -8.78 -3.00 10.70
C HIS A 158 -7.33 -3.43 10.88
N LEU A 159 -6.74 -3.24 12.07
CA LEU A 159 -5.38 -3.73 12.33
C LEU A 159 -5.36 -5.26 12.25
N GLY A 160 -4.41 -5.81 11.50
CA GLY A 160 -4.32 -7.26 11.27
C GLY A 160 -5.40 -7.84 10.35
N SER A 161 -6.10 -7.01 9.56
CA SER A 161 -6.95 -7.49 8.46
C SER A 161 -6.25 -7.35 7.11
N LEU A 162 -6.65 -8.18 6.14
CA LEU A 162 -6.05 -8.19 4.80
C LEU A 162 -6.56 -7.02 3.95
N GLY A 163 -7.88 -6.85 3.91
CA GLY A 163 -8.53 -5.83 3.09
C GLY A 163 -9.05 -6.28 1.74
N THR A 164 -8.99 -5.37 0.76
CA THR A 164 -9.59 -5.50 -0.57
C THR A 164 -8.65 -4.95 -1.64
N GLY A 165 -9.02 -5.09 -2.91
CA GLY A 165 -8.24 -4.59 -4.04
C GLY A 165 -7.19 -5.61 -4.42
N ASN A 166 -5.94 -5.16 -4.55
CA ASN A 166 -4.80 -6.01 -4.89
C ASN A 166 -4.13 -6.66 -3.66
N HIS A 167 -4.75 -6.60 -2.47
CA HIS A 167 -4.22 -7.23 -1.26
C HIS A 167 -4.52 -8.73 -1.24
N PHE A 168 -3.51 -9.54 -0.94
CA PHE A 168 -3.61 -11.00 -0.98
C PHE A 168 -2.69 -11.68 0.03
N ILE A 169 -3.02 -12.95 0.33
CA ILE A 169 -2.11 -13.92 0.91
C ILE A 169 -1.99 -15.05 -0.11
N GLU A 170 -0.77 -15.38 -0.51
CA GLU A 170 -0.50 -16.37 -1.54
C GLU A 170 0.51 -17.41 -1.03
N VAL A 171 0.26 -18.68 -1.36
CA VAL A 171 1.23 -19.76 -1.20
C VAL A 171 1.99 -19.86 -2.51
N CYS A 172 3.30 -19.62 -2.48
CA CYS A 172 4.15 -19.61 -3.67
C CYS A 172 5.21 -20.70 -3.56
N LEU A 173 5.72 -21.14 -4.71
CA LEU A 173 6.95 -21.93 -4.81
C LEU A 173 8.03 -21.08 -5.46
N ASP A 174 9.27 -21.22 -5.00
CA ASP A 174 10.42 -20.66 -5.72
C ASP A 174 11.05 -21.67 -6.69
N GLU A 175 12.12 -21.27 -7.39
CA GLU A 175 12.82 -22.10 -8.36
C GLU A 175 13.52 -23.34 -7.75
N SER A 176 13.59 -23.42 -6.42
CA SER A 176 14.15 -24.55 -5.67
C SER A 176 13.06 -25.41 -4.99
N ASP A 177 11.79 -25.21 -5.36
CA ASP A 177 10.62 -25.86 -4.76
C ASP A 177 10.48 -25.59 -3.24
N ASP A 178 11.11 -24.53 -2.70
CA ASP A 178 10.82 -24.07 -1.34
C ASP A 178 9.45 -23.39 -1.30
N VAL A 179 8.67 -23.64 -0.24
CA VAL A 179 7.35 -23.04 -0.07
C VAL A 179 7.46 -21.70 0.64
N TRP A 180 6.74 -20.70 0.11
CA TRP A 180 6.65 -19.36 0.66
C TRP A 180 5.20 -18.97 0.94
N ILE A 181 5.01 -18.13 1.96
CA ILE A 181 3.79 -17.35 2.14
C ILE A 181 4.10 -15.90 1.82
N MET A 182 3.44 -15.35 0.81
CA MET A 182 3.52 -13.94 0.45
C MET A 182 2.28 -13.20 0.95
N LEU A 183 2.48 -12.11 1.66
CA LEU A 183 1.43 -11.21 2.13
C LEU A 183 1.62 -9.86 1.45
N HIS A 184 0.58 -9.39 0.77
CA HIS A 184 0.47 -8.04 0.26
C HIS A 184 -0.70 -7.35 0.98
N SER A 185 -0.38 -6.31 1.76
CA SER A 185 -1.37 -5.49 2.44
C SER A 185 -0.81 -4.10 2.71
N GLY A 186 -1.58 -3.25 3.39
CA GLY A 186 -1.20 -1.88 3.69
C GLY A 186 -1.88 -1.34 4.94
N SER A 187 -1.91 -0.03 5.03
CA SER A 187 -2.42 0.74 6.17
C SER A 187 -3.93 0.68 6.38
N ARG A 188 -4.68 0.00 5.50
CA ARG A 188 -6.15 -0.09 5.56
C ARG A 188 -6.79 1.31 5.50
N GLY A 189 -7.98 1.45 6.10
CA GLY A 189 -8.76 2.69 6.04
C GLY A 189 -8.04 3.90 6.62
N ILE A 190 -7.17 3.71 7.63
CA ILE A 190 -6.52 4.83 8.29
C ILE A 190 -5.48 5.52 7.39
N GLY A 191 -4.67 4.78 6.63
CA GLY A 191 -3.74 5.45 5.70
C GLY A 191 -4.47 6.10 4.55
N ASN A 192 -5.53 5.47 4.01
CA ASN A 192 -6.37 6.12 2.99
C ASN A 192 -6.94 7.47 3.48
N ARG A 193 -7.37 7.51 4.74
CA ARG A 193 -7.87 8.73 5.38
C ARG A 193 -6.77 9.79 5.52
N ILE A 194 -5.60 9.41 6.01
CA ILE A 194 -4.43 10.31 6.17
C ILE A 194 -4.01 10.85 4.79
N GLY A 195 -3.79 9.95 3.82
CA GLY A 195 -3.35 10.30 2.47
C GLY A 195 -4.34 11.25 1.80
N THR A 196 -5.64 10.92 1.79
CA THR A 196 -6.68 11.78 1.20
C THR A 196 -6.71 13.15 1.86
N TYR A 197 -6.67 13.20 3.19
CA TYR A 197 -6.69 14.47 3.93
C TYR A 197 -5.53 15.40 3.56
N PHE A 198 -4.31 14.88 3.44
CA PHE A 198 -3.13 15.71 3.10
C PHE A 198 -2.99 15.99 1.60
N ILE A 199 -3.63 15.20 0.74
CA ILE A 199 -3.70 15.51 -0.70
C ILE A 199 -4.68 16.67 -0.96
N GLU A 200 -5.76 16.78 -0.17
CA GLU A 200 -6.79 17.81 -0.32
C GLU A 200 -6.50 19.11 0.46
N LEU A 201 -5.51 19.12 1.35
CA LEU A 201 -5.16 20.26 2.23
C LEU A 201 -4.47 21.39 1.47
#